data_AF-A0A3S4HI19-F1
#
_entry.id   AF-A0A3S4HI19-F1
#
_cell.length_a   1.000
_cell.length_b   1.000
_cell.length_c   1.000
_cell.angle_alpha   90.00
_cell.angle_beta   90.00
_cell.angle_gamma   90.00
#
_symmetry.space_group_name_H-M   'P 1'
#
loop_
_entity.id
_entity.type
_entity.pdbx_description
1 polymer ?
#
loop_
_entity_poly.entity_id
_entity_poly.type
_entity_poly.pdbx_seq_one_letter_code
_entity_poly.pdbx_strand_id
1 'polypeptide(L)'
;MEGHLAEGVACCVKHFPGHGDTHTDSHLDLPVVDKPQAELRDYELAPFKALSAHAPALMSAHIRFPALDAEWPATLSPAILTGLLRRELGFRGVAITDALNMRAIRERWGQPAGAVQTLKAGRTWRWCCNSPTRWKPVSTRCAPPCETANWRRRGWKRPPRGWTR
;
A
#
# COMPACT_ATOMS: atom_id res chain seq x y z
N MET A 1 16.72 8.74 5.13
CA MET A 1 15.49 9.53 4.84
C MET A 1 15.75 11.02 4.97
N GLU A 2 16.41 11.48 6.03
CA GLU A 2 16.74 12.90 6.24
C GLU A 2 17.38 13.56 5.02
N GLY A 3 18.36 12.92 4.37
CA GLY A 3 18.97 13.46 3.14
C GLY A 3 18.00 13.68 1.98
N HIS A 4 17.06 12.77 1.74
CA HIS A 4 16.04 12.97 0.70
C HIS A 4 15.06 14.08 1.07
N LEU A 5 14.66 14.13 2.35
CA LEU A 5 13.73 15.16 2.84
C LEU A 5 14.36 16.55 2.79
N ALA A 6 15.67 16.68 3.05
CA ALA A 6 16.41 17.92 2.92
C ALA A 6 16.39 18.48 1.48
N GLU A 7 16.42 17.59 0.49
CA GLU A 7 16.31 17.94 -0.94
C GLU A 7 14.87 18.07 -1.45
N GLY A 8 13.87 18.04 -0.55
CA GLY A 8 12.45 18.13 -0.92
C GLY A 8 11.89 16.89 -1.61
N VAL A 9 12.57 15.74 -1.51
CA VAL A 9 12.12 14.47 -2.09
C VAL A 9 11.43 13.61 -1.03
N ALA A 10 10.15 13.31 -1.24
CA ALA A 10 9.38 12.47 -0.33
C ALA A 10 9.86 11.01 -0.35
N CYS A 11 10.19 10.45 0.82
CA CYS A 11 10.54 9.03 0.96
C CYS A 11 9.29 8.14 1.00
N CYS A 12 9.38 6.97 0.37
CA CYS A 12 8.38 5.92 0.49
C CYS A 12 9.02 4.67 1.11
N VAL A 13 8.56 4.28 2.29
CA VAL A 13 9.05 3.07 2.97
C VAL A 13 8.36 1.86 2.38
N LYS A 14 9.11 0.84 1.98
CA LYS A 14 8.58 -0.35 1.30
C LYS A 14 9.38 -1.61 1.63
N HIS A 15 8.81 -2.81 1.57
CA HIS A 15 7.38 -3.10 1.36
C HIS A 15 6.76 -3.57 2.69
N PHE A 16 5.73 -2.88 3.17
CA PHE A 16 5.03 -3.20 4.42
C PHE A 16 4.15 -4.44 4.28
N PRO A 17 4.06 -5.33 5.28
CA PRO A 17 4.68 -5.31 6.62
C PRO A 17 6.09 -5.90 6.71
N GLY A 18 6.69 -6.28 5.59
CA GLY A 18 8.04 -6.83 5.51
C GLY A 18 8.16 -7.72 4.27
N HIS A 19 9.24 -7.60 3.51
CA HIS A 19 9.49 -8.45 2.32
C HIS A 19 10.82 -9.21 2.45
N GLY A 20 11.51 -9.08 3.58
CA GLY A 20 12.89 -9.54 3.75
C GLY A 20 13.07 -11.06 3.73
N ASP A 21 12.02 -11.82 4.06
CA ASP A 21 12.09 -13.28 4.23
C ASP A 21 11.04 -14.02 3.37
N THR A 22 10.91 -13.61 2.12
CA THR A 22 10.09 -14.33 1.14
C THR A 22 10.98 -15.20 0.27
N HIS A 23 10.79 -16.52 0.33
CA HIS A 23 11.53 -17.47 -0.51
C HIS A 23 10.97 -17.62 -1.94
N THR A 24 9.78 -17.06 -2.20
CA THR A 24 9.09 -17.16 -3.50
C THR A 24 9.00 -15.80 -4.17
N ASP A 25 9.32 -15.76 -5.46
CA ASP A 25 9.14 -14.56 -6.28
C ASP A 25 7.65 -14.23 -6.48
N SER A 26 7.25 -13.08 -5.94
CA SER A 26 5.91 -12.49 -6.06
C SER A 26 5.42 -12.26 -7.50
N HIS A 27 6.31 -12.31 -8.49
CA HIS A 27 5.93 -12.21 -9.91
C HIS A 27 5.27 -13.49 -10.44
N LEU A 28 5.47 -14.64 -9.78
CA LEU A 28 5.02 -15.95 -10.24
C LEU A 28 3.87 -16.51 -9.40
N ASP A 29 3.94 -16.39 -8.07
CA ASP A 29 2.88 -16.79 -7.15
C ASP A 29 2.82 -15.85 -5.92
N LEU A 30 1.77 -15.96 -5.11
CA LEU A 30 1.60 -15.15 -3.91
C LEU A 30 2.59 -15.63 -2.82
N PRO A 31 3.59 -14.83 -2.41
CA PRO A 31 4.49 -15.22 -1.34
C PRO A 31 3.72 -15.30 -0.02
N VAL A 32 4.09 -16.29 0.79
CA VAL A 32 3.56 -16.49 2.14
C VAL A 32 4.71 -16.39 3.11
N VAL A 33 4.56 -15.57 4.14
CA VAL A 33 5.48 -15.51 5.29
C VAL A 33 4.74 -16.11 6.47
N ASP A 34 5.09 -17.35 6.81
CA ASP A 34 4.46 -18.13 7.88
C ASP A 34 5.29 -18.04 9.17
N LYS A 35 5.40 -16.82 9.69
CA LYS A 35 6.07 -16.53 10.96
C LYS A 35 5.06 -16.26 12.06
N PRO A 36 5.37 -16.64 13.31
CA PRO A 36 4.53 -16.26 14.44
C PRO A 36 4.48 -14.73 14.56
N GLN A 37 3.34 -14.23 15.03
CA GLN A 37 3.11 -12.79 15.12
C GLN A 37 4.16 -12.06 15.98
N ALA A 38 4.71 -12.72 17.01
CA ALA A 38 5.77 -12.15 17.86
C ALA A 38 7.05 -11.87 17.05
N GLU A 39 7.48 -12.82 16.22
CA GLU A 39 8.67 -12.64 15.38
C GLU A 39 8.45 -11.54 14.34
N LEU A 40 7.28 -11.52 13.70
CA LEU A 40 6.90 -10.43 12.78
C LEU A 40 6.97 -9.06 13.44
N ARG A 41 6.66 -8.96 14.73
CA ARG A 41 6.69 -7.70 15.49
C ARG A 41 8.11 -7.26 15.82
N ASP A 42 8.95 -8.21 16.19
CA ASP A 42 10.31 -7.95 16.66
C ASP A 42 11.28 -7.68 15.50
N TYR A 43 11.04 -8.27 14.33
CA TYR A 43 11.93 -8.13 13.17
C TYR A 43 11.27 -7.34 12.03
N GLU A 44 10.28 -7.90 11.33
CA GLU A 44 9.75 -7.33 10.09
C GLU A 44 9.05 -5.98 10.32
N LEU A 45 8.27 -5.85 11.39
CA LEU A 45 7.50 -4.64 11.71
C LEU A 45 8.31 -3.59 12.48
N ALA A 46 9.44 -3.95 13.09
CA ALA A 46 10.21 -3.04 13.93
C ALA A 46 10.66 -1.77 13.17
N PRO A 47 11.18 -1.85 11.92
CA PRO A 47 11.48 -0.65 11.13
C PRO A 47 10.23 0.18 10.84
N PHE A 48 9.11 -0.44 10.50
CA PHE A 48 7.88 0.30 10.18
C PHE A 48 7.29 1.00 11.40
N LYS A 49 7.42 0.41 12.58
CA LYS A 49 7.03 1.04 13.86
C LYS A 49 7.90 2.27 14.16
N ALA A 50 9.21 2.16 13.96
CA ALA A 50 10.12 3.29 14.16
C ALA A 50 9.86 4.43 13.15
N LEU A 51 9.51 4.09 11.90
CA LEU A 51 9.34 5.06 10.83
C LEU A 51 7.91 5.58 10.67
N SER A 52 6.91 5.01 11.34
CA SER A 52 5.49 5.35 11.12
C SER A 52 5.16 6.82 11.42
N ALA A 53 5.88 7.44 12.35
CA ALA A 53 5.73 8.85 12.70
C ALA A 53 6.42 9.81 11.72
N HIS A 54 7.42 9.34 10.97
CA HIS A 54 8.31 10.18 10.17
C HIS A 54 8.14 10.00 8.65
N ALA A 55 7.70 8.81 8.23
CA ALA A 55 7.59 8.48 6.82
C ALA A 55 6.40 9.22 6.17
N PRO A 56 6.62 10.00 5.09
CA PRO A 56 5.53 10.68 4.41
C PRO A 56 4.68 9.72 3.57
N ALA A 57 5.29 8.61 3.11
CA ALA A 57 4.61 7.57 2.35
C ALA A 57 5.10 6.16 2.71
N LEU A 58 4.23 5.17 2.48
CA LEU A 58 4.50 3.74 2.68
C LEU A 58 3.84 2.91 1.58
N MET A 59 4.53 1.90 1.08
CA MET A 59 4.03 0.96 0.09
C MET A 59 3.82 -0.43 0.70
N SER A 60 2.63 -0.99 0.56
CA SER A 60 2.28 -2.34 1.05
C SER A 60 2.61 -3.43 0.02
N ALA A 61 3.05 -4.61 0.46
CA ALA A 61 3.43 -5.75 -0.37
C ALA A 61 2.27 -6.70 -0.73
N HIS A 62 2.36 -7.37 -1.88
CA HIS A 62 1.46 -8.50 -2.24
C HIS A 62 1.89 -9.81 -1.57
N ILE A 63 1.99 -9.83 -0.25
CA ILE A 63 2.41 -11.00 0.54
C ILE A 63 1.31 -11.37 1.53
N ARG A 64 1.07 -12.67 1.73
CA ARG A 64 0.15 -13.18 2.75
C ARG A 64 0.91 -13.49 4.04
N PHE A 65 0.37 -13.02 5.16
CA PHE A 65 0.89 -13.25 6.51
C PHE A 65 -0.20 -13.94 7.32
N PRO A 66 -0.27 -15.29 7.33
CA PRO A 66 -1.36 -16.02 7.98
C PRO A 66 -1.55 -15.65 9.46
N ALA A 67 -0.46 -15.31 10.16
CA ALA A 67 -0.49 -14.86 11.55
C ALA A 67 -1.08 -13.44 11.77
N LEU A 68 -1.21 -12.62 10.71
CA LEU A 68 -1.83 -11.29 10.76
C LEU A 68 -3.21 -11.27 10.10
N ASP A 69 -3.32 -11.93 8.95
CA ASP A 69 -4.55 -12.12 8.20
C ASP A 69 -4.47 -13.43 7.42
N ALA A 70 -5.28 -14.40 7.82
CA ALA A 70 -5.32 -15.70 7.18
C ALA A 70 -5.95 -15.66 5.79
N GLU A 71 -6.75 -14.65 5.45
CA GLU A 71 -7.53 -14.64 4.20
C GLU A 71 -6.88 -13.76 3.13
N TRP A 72 -6.42 -12.57 3.51
CA TRP A 72 -6.01 -11.54 2.56
C TRP A 72 -4.50 -11.26 2.57
N PRO A 73 -3.90 -10.97 1.39
CA PRO A 73 -2.56 -10.41 1.35
C PRO A 73 -2.54 -9.00 1.97
N ALA A 74 -1.39 -8.56 2.44
CA ALA A 74 -1.22 -7.28 3.14
C ALA A 74 -1.80 -6.07 2.38
N THR A 75 -1.70 -6.05 1.05
CA THR A 75 -2.29 -4.99 0.20
C THR A 75 -3.82 -4.95 0.16
N LEU A 76 -4.48 -6.06 0.47
CA LEU A 76 -5.95 -6.21 0.41
C LEU A 76 -6.58 -6.44 1.79
N SER A 77 -5.77 -6.55 2.84
CA SER A 77 -6.20 -6.88 4.19
C SER A 77 -6.60 -5.63 4.98
N PRO A 78 -7.88 -5.52 5.43
CA PRO A 78 -8.28 -4.47 6.35
C PRO A 78 -7.62 -4.60 7.73
N ALA A 79 -7.35 -5.83 8.17
CA ALA A 79 -6.67 -6.10 9.43
C ALA A 79 -5.25 -5.52 9.42
N ILE A 80 -4.53 -5.65 8.31
CA ILE A 80 -3.16 -5.14 8.16
C ILE A 80 -3.14 -3.64 7.84
N LEU A 81 -3.91 -3.18 6.85
CA LEU A 81 -3.85 -1.76 6.42
C LEU A 81 -4.57 -0.80 7.37
N THR A 82 -5.67 -1.22 7.99
CA THR A 82 -6.42 -0.35 8.90
C THR A 82 -6.14 -0.70 10.36
N GLY A 83 -6.19 -1.99 10.72
CA GLY A 83 -5.92 -2.45 12.08
C GLY A 83 -4.47 -2.16 12.49
N LEU A 84 -3.52 -2.83 11.86
CA LEU A 84 -2.11 -2.72 12.21
C LEU A 84 -1.53 -1.36 11.83
N LEU A 85 -1.61 -0.94 10.56
CA LEU A 85 -0.93 0.26 10.09
C LEU A 85 -1.55 1.57 10.63
N ARG A 86 -2.87 1.74 10.56
CA ARG A 86 -3.53 3.02 10.92
C ARG A 86 -3.89 3.15 12.40
N ARG A 87 -4.29 2.04 13.06
CA ARG A 87 -4.67 2.06 14.48
C ARG A 87 -3.49 1.76 15.38
N GLU A 88 -2.80 0.63 15.15
CA GLU A 88 -1.74 0.19 16.05
C GLU A 88 -0.43 0.97 15.88
N LEU A 89 0.08 1.07 14.65
CA LEU A 89 1.32 1.80 14.35
C LEU A 89 1.11 3.32 14.20
N GLY A 90 -0.15 3.77 14.17
CA GLY A 90 -0.51 5.18 14.10
C GLY A 90 -0.09 5.91 12.82
N PHE A 91 0.22 5.20 11.72
CA PHE A 91 0.72 5.82 10.49
C PHE A 91 -0.31 6.80 9.90
N ARG A 92 0.10 8.06 9.70
CA ARG A 92 -0.74 9.14 9.14
C ARG A 92 -0.33 9.59 7.74
N GLY A 93 0.73 9.01 7.18
CA GLY A 93 1.20 9.30 5.83
C GLY A 93 0.33 8.69 4.72
N VAL A 94 0.81 8.81 3.49
CA VAL A 94 0.18 8.24 2.30
C VAL A 94 0.50 6.75 2.23
N ALA A 95 -0.52 5.89 2.26
CA ALA A 95 -0.35 4.47 1.97
C ALA A 95 -0.58 4.25 0.47
N ILE A 96 0.29 3.49 -0.19
CA ILE A 96 0.23 3.16 -1.61
C ILE A 96 0.30 1.63 -1.75
N THR A 97 -0.40 1.05 -2.71
CA THR A 97 -0.24 -0.39 -3.00
C THR A 97 1.00 -0.67 -3.82
N ASP A 98 1.50 -1.89 -3.73
CA ASP A 98 2.30 -2.46 -4.81
C ASP A 98 1.49 -2.54 -6.13
N ALA A 99 2.18 -2.89 -7.21
CA ALA A 99 1.63 -2.92 -8.54
C ALA A 99 0.56 -4.02 -8.68
N LEU A 100 -0.72 -3.62 -8.67
CA LEU A 100 -1.87 -4.51 -8.84
C LEU A 100 -1.94 -5.22 -10.22
N ASN A 101 -1.00 -4.93 -11.12
CA ASN A 101 -0.84 -5.67 -12.38
C ASN A 101 -0.06 -6.98 -12.23
N MET A 102 0.52 -7.25 -11.06
CA MET A 102 1.22 -8.49 -10.77
C MET A 102 0.31 -9.71 -10.93
N ARG A 103 0.88 -10.78 -11.48
CA ARG A 103 0.16 -12.00 -11.90
C ARG A 103 -0.65 -12.61 -10.76
N ALA A 104 -0.06 -12.70 -9.57
CA ALA A 104 -0.69 -13.27 -8.37
C ALA A 104 -2.01 -12.58 -7.98
N ILE A 105 -2.08 -11.25 -8.07
CA ILE A 105 -3.32 -10.50 -7.79
C ILE A 105 -4.28 -10.55 -8.97
N ARG A 106 -3.76 -10.41 -10.20
CA ARG A 106 -4.56 -10.40 -11.42
C ARG A 106 -5.33 -11.71 -11.61
N GLU A 107 -4.70 -12.86 -11.35
CA GLU A 107 -5.31 -14.17 -11.59
C GLU A 107 -6.29 -14.57 -10.49
N ARG A 108 -6.06 -14.16 -9.24
CA ARG A 108 -6.93 -14.53 -8.11
C ARG A 108 -8.13 -13.59 -7.92
N TRP A 109 -7.95 -12.27 -8.09
CA TRP A 109 -9.01 -11.28 -7.82
C TRP A 109 -9.32 -10.36 -9.00
N GLY A 110 -8.43 -10.26 -10.00
CA GLY A 110 -8.59 -9.32 -11.11
C GLY A 110 -8.33 -7.87 -10.69
N GLN A 111 -7.86 -7.05 -11.64
CA GLN A 111 -7.45 -5.68 -11.36
C GLN A 111 -8.60 -4.77 -10.84
N PRO A 112 -9.84 -4.81 -11.39
CA PRO A 112 -10.91 -3.94 -10.92
C PRO A 112 -11.37 -4.27 -9.50
N ALA A 113 -11.58 -5.55 -9.20
CA ALA A 113 -12.05 -5.95 -7.87
C ALA A 113 -10.94 -5.81 -6.82
N GLY A 114 -9.68 -6.12 -7.16
CA GLY A 114 -8.53 -5.87 -6.30
C GLY A 114 -8.35 -4.38 -5.96
N ALA A 115 -8.61 -3.48 -6.92
CA ALA A 115 -8.59 -2.03 -6.68
C ALA A 115 -9.68 -1.58 -5.70
N VAL A 116 -10.91 -2.06 -5.87
CA VAL A 116 -12.01 -1.76 -4.94
C VAL A 116 -11.72 -2.32 -3.55
N GLN A 117 -11.22 -3.55 -3.48
CA GLN A 117 -10.89 -4.19 -2.21
C GLN A 117 -9.76 -3.45 -1.47
N THR A 118 -8.73 -3.01 -2.18
CA THR A 118 -7.67 -2.17 -1.63
C THR A 118 -8.25 -0.92 -0.96
N LEU A 119 -9.12 -0.20 -1.67
CA LEU A 119 -9.74 1.03 -1.17
C LEU A 119 -10.63 0.77 0.05
N LYS A 120 -11.29 -0.40 0.12
CA LYS A 120 -12.05 -0.84 1.29
C LYS A 120 -11.16 -1.24 2.46
N ALA A 121 -10.03 -1.90 2.18
CA ALA A 121 -9.08 -2.37 3.18
C ALA A 121 -8.31 -1.24 3.86
N GLY A 122 -8.07 -0.14 3.15
CA GLY A 122 -7.53 1.09 3.70
C GLY A 122 -7.67 2.23 2.70
N ARG A 123 -7.68 3.48 3.20
CA ARG A 123 -7.61 4.70 2.37
C ARG A 123 -6.23 4.82 1.71
N THR A 124 -5.96 3.93 0.76
CA THR A 124 -4.65 3.67 0.14
C THR A 124 -4.76 4.03 -1.34
N TRP A 125 -3.75 4.73 -1.87
CA TRP A 125 -3.70 5.08 -3.29
C TRP A 125 -3.28 3.86 -4.11
N ARG A 126 -3.99 3.63 -5.21
CA ARG A 126 -3.68 2.54 -6.15
C ARG A 126 -2.52 2.94 -7.05
N TRP A 127 -1.48 2.11 -7.08
CA TRP A 127 -0.45 2.15 -8.11
C TRP A 127 -0.83 1.25 -9.28
N CYS A 128 -0.83 1.77 -10.51
CA CYS A 128 -1.07 0.98 -11.72
C CYS A 128 -0.04 1.28 -12.79
N CYS A 129 0.91 0.36 -12.94
CA CYS A 129 1.87 0.37 -14.05
C CYS A 129 1.36 -0.47 -15.23
N ASN A 130 1.69 0.00 -16.43
CA ASN A 130 1.71 -0.72 -17.71
C ASN A 130 0.34 -1.15 -18.31
N SER A 131 -0.33 -0.22 -19.02
CA SER A 131 -0.97 -0.40 -20.36
C SER A 131 -2.01 0.74 -20.63
N PRO A 132 -1.80 1.61 -21.64
CA PRO A 132 -2.74 2.70 -21.97
C PRO A 132 -4.09 2.24 -22.54
N THR A 133 -4.27 0.95 -22.82
CA THR A 133 -5.47 0.40 -23.48
C THR A 133 -6.50 -0.25 -22.55
N ARG A 134 -6.23 -0.37 -21.25
CA ARG A 134 -7.13 -1.05 -20.29
C ARG A 134 -7.97 -0.12 -19.40
N TRP A 135 -8.22 1.09 -19.89
CA TRP A 135 -8.93 2.20 -19.24
C TRP A 135 -10.45 2.10 -19.38
N LYS A 136 -11.08 1.03 -18.86
CA LYS A 136 -12.54 1.05 -18.65
C LYS A 136 -12.85 1.35 -17.18
N PRO A 137 -13.88 2.16 -16.88
CA PRO A 137 -13.88 2.95 -15.66
C PRO A 137 -14.26 2.09 -14.45
N VAL A 138 -13.33 1.96 -13.51
CA VAL A 138 -13.62 1.60 -12.10
C VAL A 138 -14.29 2.79 -11.36
N SER A 139 -14.47 3.94 -12.04
CA SER A 139 -15.11 5.13 -11.46
C SER A 139 -16.61 4.95 -11.19
N THR A 140 -17.29 3.99 -11.81
CA THR A 140 -18.75 3.83 -11.66
C THR A 140 -19.18 3.02 -10.44
N ARG A 141 -18.25 2.36 -9.72
CA ARG A 141 -18.56 1.60 -8.49
C ARG A 141 -18.00 2.20 -7.20
N CYS A 142 -17.15 3.21 -7.29
CA CYS A 142 -16.69 3.95 -6.13
C CYS A 142 -17.63 5.14 -5.91
N ALA A 143 -18.53 5.05 -4.93
CA ALA A 143 -19.15 6.26 -4.40
C ALA A 143 -18.03 7.23 -3.97
N PRO A 144 -18.13 8.54 -4.25
CA PRO A 144 -17.08 9.47 -3.87
C PRO A 144 -16.94 9.43 -2.34
N PRO A 145 -15.75 9.17 -1.77
CA PRO A 145 -15.55 9.47 -0.37
C PRO A 145 -15.69 10.99 -0.21
N CYS A 146 -16.68 11.35 0.58
CA CYS A 146 -16.92 12.70 1.06
C CYS A 146 -15.62 13.31 1.62
N GLU A 147 -15.45 14.62 1.34
CA GLU A 147 -14.51 15.58 1.92
C GLU A 147 -13.05 15.63 1.43
N THR A 148 -12.84 16.57 0.48
CA THR A 148 -11.82 17.63 0.54
C THR A 148 -10.48 17.28 1.19
N ALA A 149 -9.64 16.57 0.44
CA ALA A 149 -8.19 16.61 0.66
C ALA A 149 -7.72 18.08 0.53
N ASN A 150 -7.53 18.74 1.68
CA ASN A 150 -7.19 20.15 1.76
C ASN A 150 -5.68 20.34 1.50
N TRP A 151 -5.28 20.31 0.23
CA TRP A 151 -3.91 20.46 -0.27
C TRP A 151 -3.17 21.68 0.33
N ARG A 152 -3.90 22.75 0.64
CA ARG A 152 -3.32 24.02 1.11
C ARG A 152 -2.71 23.97 2.51
N ARG A 153 -3.14 23.07 3.41
CA ARG A 153 -2.63 23.01 4.79
C ARG A 153 -1.26 22.32 4.92
N ARG A 154 -0.76 21.66 3.87
CA ARG A 154 0.44 20.81 3.93
C ARG A 154 1.67 21.40 3.19
N GLY A 155 1.62 22.66 2.77
CA GLY A 155 2.74 23.35 2.12
C GLY A 155 3.09 22.84 0.71
N TRP A 156 2.34 21.88 0.17
CA TRP A 156 2.62 21.29 -1.15
C TRP A 156 1.93 22.08 -2.25
N LYS A 157 2.70 22.55 -3.24
CA LYS A 157 2.16 23.23 -4.42
C LYS A 157 1.38 22.22 -5.28
N ARG A 158 0.23 22.64 -5.81
CA ARG A 158 -0.53 21.85 -6.79
C ARG A 158 0.41 21.49 -7.96
N PRO A 159 0.45 20.23 -8.41
CA PRO A 159 1.14 19.91 -9.65
C PRO A 159 0.50 20.69 -10.82
N PRO A 160 1.30 21.18 -11.78
CA PRO A 160 0.79 21.93 -12.91
C PRO A 160 -0.17 21.07 -13.74
N ARG A 161 -1.25 21.70 -14.24
CA ARG A 161 -2.26 21.06 -15.08
C ARG A 161 -1.62 20.70 -16.42
N GLY A 162 -1.26 19.44 -16.63
CA GLY A 162 -0.64 19.01 -17.89
C GLY A 162 -0.48 17.51 -18.11
N TRP A 163 -0.94 16.65 -17.20
CA TRP A 163 -0.83 15.20 -17.34
C TRP A 163 -2.20 14.54 -17.54
N THR A 164 -2.79 14.81 -18.70
CA THR A 164 -3.83 13.97 -19.32
C THR A 164 -3.61 13.99 -20.82
N ARG A 165 -2.95 12.94 -21.33
CA ARG A 165 -3.17 12.40 -22.67
C ARG A 165 -3.32 10.89 -22.53
#